data_AF-A0A2M7V3I6-F1
#
_entry.id   AF-A0A2M7V3I6-F1
#
_cell.length_a   1.000
_cell.length_b   1.000
_cell.length_c   1.000
_cell.angle_alpha   90.00
_cell.angle_beta   90.00
_cell.angle_gamma   90.00
#
_symmetry.space_group_name_H-M   'P 1'
#
loop_
_entity.id
_entity.type
_entity.pdbx_description
1 polymer ?
#
loop_
_entity_poly.entity_id
_entity_poly.type
_entity_poly.pdbx_seq_one_letter_code
_entity_poly.pdbx_strand_id
1 'polypeptide(L)'
;MSNRIRDVLIGVLILALLGAGTWFFFFMRNTGIETVVPPVATSTPQRVGLAERVAPPIDEDDQDGDGLTAVQEEEYGTSDKRIDTDGDGISDVQEIEKTNTDPTKEDTDGDGFSDLTEIANGYNPLGA
;
A
#
# COMPACT_ATOMS: atom_id res chain seq x y z
N MET A 1 -52.29 -22.47 -4.44
CA MET A 1 -50.85 -22.55 -4.77
C MET A 1 -50.17 -23.43 -3.74
N SER A 2 -49.51 -24.50 -4.19
CA SER A 2 -48.90 -25.50 -3.31
C SER A 2 -47.78 -24.89 -2.48
N ASN A 3 -47.66 -25.28 -1.20
CA ASN A 3 -46.62 -24.77 -0.28
C ASN A 3 -45.21 -24.94 -0.88
N ARG A 4 -45.02 -25.98 -1.71
CA ARG A 4 -43.79 -26.24 -2.47
C ARG A 4 -43.36 -25.08 -3.39
N ILE A 5 -44.28 -24.33 -3.99
CA ILE A 5 -43.95 -23.19 -4.86
C ILE A 5 -43.53 -21.98 -4.00
N ARG A 6 -44.15 -21.79 -2.82
CA ARG A 6 -43.74 -20.74 -1.87
C ARG A 6 -42.34 -21.00 -1.33
N ASP A 7 -42.02 -22.24 -0.99
CA ASP A 7 -40.70 -22.62 -0.45
C ASP A 7 -39.58 -22.40 -1.49
N VAL A 8 -39.84 -22.72 -2.76
CA VAL A 8 -38.88 -22.46 -3.87
C VAL A 8 -38.68 -20.96 -4.10
N LEU A 9 -39.74 -20.15 -4.07
CA LEU A 9 -39.63 -18.70 -4.23
C LEU A 9 -38.85 -18.04 -3.08
N ILE A 10 -39.05 -18.52 -1.84
CA ILE A 10 -38.31 -18.03 -0.66
C ILE A 10 -36.83 -18.38 -0.80
N GLY A 11 -36.49 -19.60 -1.24
CA GLY A 11 -35.11 -20.03 -1.45
C GLY A 11 -34.37 -19.20 -2.51
N VAL A 12 -35.02 -18.90 -3.64
CA VAL A 12 -34.45 -18.05 -4.71
C VAL A 12 -34.27 -16.61 -4.24
N LEU A 13 -35.20 -16.07 -3.44
CA LEU A 13 -35.09 -14.72 -2.89
C LEU A 13 -33.89 -14.59 -1.94
N ILE A 14 -33.66 -15.59 -1.08
CA ILE A 14 -32.52 -15.59 -0.15
C ILE A 14 -31.19 -15.69 -0.91
N LEU A 15 -31.10 -16.56 -1.92
CA LEU A 15 -29.91 -16.67 -2.76
C LEU A 15 -29.60 -15.36 -3.52
N ALA A 16 -30.63 -14.67 -4.01
CA ALA A 16 -30.45 -13.38 -4.69
C ALA A 16 -29.98 -12.27 -3.73
N LEU A 17 -30.51 -12.22 -2.51
CA LEU A 17 -30.12 -11.25 -1.49
C LEU A 17 -28.68 -11.47 -1.00
N LEU A 18 -28.27 -12.73 -0.83
CA LEU A 18 -26.89 -13.07 -0.47
C LEU A 18 -25.91 -12.76 -1.61
N GLY A 19 -26.25 -13.08 -2.86
CA GLY A 19 -25.42 -12.78 -4.03
C GLY A 19 -25.23 -11.27 -4.26
N ALA A 20 -26.31 -10.49 -4.19
CA ALA A 20 -26.26 -9.04 -4.38
C ALA A 20 -25.42 -8.33 -3.31
N GLY A 21 -25.49 -8.77 -2.05
CA GLY A 21 -24.66 -8.21 -0.97
C GLY A 21 -23.16 -8.43 -1.20
N THR A 22 -22.78 -9.62 -1.67
CA THR A 22 -21.36 -9.94 -1.97
C THR A 22 -20.82 -9.17 -3.19
N TRP A 23 -21.61 -9.02 -4.26
CA TRP A 23 -21.23 -8.23 -5.43
C TRP A 23 -21.14 -6.73 -5.10
N PHE A 24 -22.07 -6.20 -4.29
CA PHE A 24 -22.09 -4.79 -3.88
C PHE A 24 -20.92 -4.44 -2.93
N PHE A 25 -20.55 -5.35 -2.03
CA PHE A 25 -19.39 -5.17 -1.14
C PHE A 25 -18.06 -5.22 -1.93
N PHE A 26 -17.96 -6.10 -2.92
CA PHE A 26 -16.80 -6.15 -3.82
C PHE A 26 -16.74 -4.92 -4.74
N PHE A 27 -17.89 -4.44 -5.24
CA PHE A 27 -18.01 -3.23 -6.07
C PHE A 27 -17.66 -1.96 -5.29
N MET A 28 -18.06 -1.84 -4.01
CA MET A 28 -17.67 -0.70 -3.16
C MET A 28 -16.18 -0.67 -2.81
N ARG A 29 -15.47 -1.81 -2.86
CA ARG A 29 -14.01 -1.82 -2.63
C ARG A 29 -13.21 -1.34 -3.85
N ASN A 30 -13.83 -1.23 -5.03
CA ASN A 30 -13.13 -0.97 -6.29
C ASN A 30 -13.30 0.46 -6.85
N THR A 31 -13.89 1.39 -6.08
CA THR A 31 -13.82 2.82 -6.39
C THR A 31 -12.69 3.43 -5.58
N GLY A 32 -11.45 3.24 -6.04
CA GLY A 32 -10.32 4.02 -5.55
C GLY A 32 -10.63 5.50 -5.80
N ILE A 33 -10.53 6.31 -4.76
CA ILE A 33 -10.54 7.77 -4.90
C ILE A 33 -9.23 8.13 -5.59
N GLU A 34 -9.29 8.36 -6.90
CA GLU A 34 -8.24 9.13 -7.56
C GLU A 34 -8.23 10.50 -6.90
N THR A 35 -7.13 10.80 -6.21
CA THR A 35 -6.89 12.10 -5.60
C THR A 35 -6.93 13.13 -6.72
N VAL A 36 -7.91 14.03 -6.65
CA VAL A 36 -7.92 15.26 -7.45
C VAL A 36 -6.76 16.11 -6.93
N VAL A 37 -5.55 15.87 -7.45
CA VAL A 37 -4.47 16.84 -7.39
C VAL A 37 -4.96 18.09 -8.12
N PRO A 38 -4.89 19.29 -7.52
CA PRO A 38 -5.21 20.52 -8.25
C PRO A 38 -4.32 20.61 -9.49
N PRO A 39 -4.78 21.24 -10.59
CA PRO A 39 -3.99 21.33 -11.81
C PRO A 39 -2.69 22.08 -11.51
N VAL A 40 -1.59 21.34 -11.34
CA VAL A 40 -0.25 21.90 -11.43
C VAL A 40 -0.15 22.49 -12.82
N ALA A 41 -0.03 23.81 -12.88
CA ALA A 41 0.05 24.55 -14.12
C ALA A 41 1.16 23.96 -14.99
N THR A 42 0.75 23.36 -16.10
CA THR A 42 1.60 23.01 -17.22
C THR A 42 2.26 24.27 -17.78
N SER A 43 3.56 24.42 -17.56
CA SER A 43 4.44 25.15 -18.47
C SER A 43 5.27 24.15 -19.28
N THR A 44 4.56 23.53 -20.23
CA THR A 44 5.09 22.80 -21.37
C THR A 44 6.22 23.54 -22.09
N PRO A 45 7.34 22.88 -22.43
CA PRO A 45 8.00 23.08 -23.70
C PRO A 45 7.60 21.93 -24.62
N GLN A 46 6.73 22.23 -25.59
CA GLN A 46 6.39 21.33 -26.68
C GLN A 46 7.62 21.16 -27.59
N ARG A 47 8.07 19.93 -27.82
CA ARG A 47 8.31 19.41 -29.19
C ARG A 47 8.68 17.91 -29.21
N VAL A 48 7.66 17.11 -29.57
CA VAL A 48 7.65 15.90 -30.43
C VAL A 48 8.87 14.96 -30.48
N GLY A 49 8.66 13.71 -30.06
CA GLY A 49 9.43 12.54 -30.46
C GLY A 49 8.76 11.27 -29.93
N LEU A 50 8.49 10.31 -30.81
CA LEU A 50 7.61 9.16 -30.60
C LEU A 50 8.31 8.01 -29.87
N ALA A 51 7.57 7.34 -28.98
CA ALA A 51 7.77 5.98 -28.46
C ALA A 51 9.03 5.69 -27.62
N GLU A 52 8.84 5.57 -26.31
CA GLU A 52 9.40 4.47 -25.50
C GLU A 52 8.57 4.43 -24.21
N ARG A 53 8.20 3.26 -23.70
CA ARG A 53 7.71 3.11 -22.33
C ARG A 53 8.89 3.43 -21.42
N VAL A 54 9.07 4.70 -21.06
CA VAL A 54 10.06 5.10 -20.06
C VAL A 54 9.50 4.58 -18.74
N ALA A 55 10.08 3.48 -18.24
CA ALA A 55 10.07 3.18 -16.81
C ALA A 55 10.42 4.49 -16.07
N PRO A 56 9.91 4.74 -14.84
CA PRO A 56 10.41 5.86 -14.06
C PRO A 56 11.94 5.90 -14.16
N PRO A 57 12.56 7.09 -14.23
CA PRO A 57 14.02 7.16 -14.26
C PRO A 57 14.51 6.16 -13.23
N ILE A 58 15.37 5.24 -13.67
CA ILE A 58 16.22 4.54 -12.73
C ILE A 58 16.97 5.71 -12.11
N ASP A 59 16.53 6.16 -10.94
CA ASP A 59 17.25 7.18 -10.22
C ASP A 59 18.60 6.50 -10.00
N GLU A 60 19.63 6.94 -10.74
CA GLU A 60 20.96 6.30 -10.73
C GLU A 60 21.59 6.31 -9.32
N ASP A 61 20.89 6.95 -8.37
CA ASP A 61 21.23 7.20 -6.98
C ASP A 61 20.41 6.36 -5.98
N ASP A 62 19.55 5.43 -6.45
CA ASP A 62 18.89 4.40 -5.62
C ASP A 62 19.67 3.07 -5.80
N GLN A 63 20.61 2.81 -4.88
CA GLN A 63 21.59 1.74 -5.05
C GLN A 63 21.05 0.35 -4.65
N ASP A 64 20.05 0.28 -3.77
CA ASP A 64 19.46 -0.99 -3.33
C ASP A 64 18.07 -1.27 -3.92
N GLY A 65 17.45 -0.28 -4.56
CA GLY A 65 16.22 -0.40 -5.30
C GLY A 65 14.97 -0.43 -4.43
N ASP A 66 15.02 0.09 -3.20
CA ASP A 66 13.85 0.18 -2.33
C ASP A 66 12.92 1.35 -2.68
N GLY A 67 13.42 2.35 -3.40
CA GLY A 67 12.70 3.55 -3.81
C GLY A 67 13.07 4.83 -3.05
N LEU A 68 14.07 4.78 -2.17
CA LEU A 68 14.74 5.95 -1.60
C LEU A 68 16.01 6.28 -2.41
N THR A 69 16.27 7.57 -2.58
CA THR A 69 17.57 8.04 -3.10
C THR A 69 18.60 8.10 -1.98
N ALA A 70 19.88 7.98 -2.30
CA ALA A 70 20.97 8.10 -1.33
C ALA A 70 20.90 9.37 -0.45
N VAL A 71 20.39 10.49 -0.99
CA VAL A 71 20.17 11.72 -0.21
C VAL A 71 19.04 11.58 0.82
N GLN A 72 17.95 10.91 0.47
CA GLN A 72 16.87 10.63 1.41
C GLN A 72 17.34 9.65 2.49
N GLU A 73 18.09 8.62 2.10
CA GLU A 73 18.62 7.66 3.05
C GLU A 73 19.61 8.30 4.04
N GLU A 74 20.45 9.23 3.57
CA GLU A 74 21.29 10.03 4.46
C GLU A 74 20.46 10.89 5.44
N GLU A 75 19.28 11.39 5.02
CA GLU A 75 18.36 12.15 5.88
C GLU A 75 17.69 11.27 6.94
N TYR A 76 17.30 10.04 6.58
CA TYR A 76 16.66 9.07 7.49
C TYR A 76 17.66 8.25 8.31
N GLY A 77 18.95 8.30 7.97
CA GLY A 77 19.99 7.50 8.63
C GLY A 77 19.98 6.03 8.20
N THR A 78 19.38 5.73 7.06
CA THR A 78 19.28 4.39 6.47
C THR A 78 20.44 4.10 5.53
N SER A 79 20.48 2.88 4.98
CA SER A 79 21.61 2.34 4.24
C SER A 79 21.31 2.22 2.76
N ASP A 80 22.00 3.03 1.94
CA ASP A 80 22.02 3.01 0.45
C ASP A 80 22.34 1.69 -0.24
N LYS A 81 22.64 0.65 0.51
CA LYS A 81 23.01 -0.68 0.03
C LYS A 81 22.08 -1.77 0.55
N ARG A 82 21.08 -1.42 1.34
CA ARG A 82 20.21 -2.34 2.05
C ARG A 82 18.80 -1.79 2.09
N ILE A 83 17.93 -2.44 1.32
CA ILE A 83 16.48 -2.24 1.28
C ILE A 83 15.83 -2.17 2.67
N ASP A 84 16.42 -2.87 3.64
CA ASP A 84 15.97 -3.02 5.02
C ASP A 84 17.22 -2.82 5.90
N THR A 85 17.32 -1.62 6.49
CA THR A 85 18.51 -1.16 7.19
C THR A 85 18.71 -1.92 8.50
N ASP A 86 17.66 -2.06 9.31
CA ASP A 86 17.72 -2.71 10.61
C ASP A 86 17.58 -4.24 10.56
N GLY A 87 16.99 -4.78 9.50
CA GLY A 87 16.85 -6.21 9.25
C GLY A 87 15.60 -6.85 9.86
N ASP A 88 14.58 -6.07 10.22
CA ASP A 88 13.35 -6.59 10.82
C ASP A 88 12.40 -7.25 9.78
N GLY A 89 12.64 -6.99 8.49
CA GLY A 89 11.90 -7.51 7.34
C GLY A 89 10.89 -6.53 6.72
N ILE A 90 10.86 -5.27 7.15
CA ILE A 90 10.20 -4.15 6.49
C ILE A 90 11.27 -3.34 5.74
N SER A 91 10.94 -2.82 4.56
CA SER A 91 11.90 -1.97 3.84
C SER A 91 11.88 -0.54 4.36
N ASP A 92 13.00 0.17 4.29
CA ASP A 92 13.14 1.53 4.82
C ASP A 92 12.05 2.48 4.28
N VAL A 93 11.80 2.45 2.96
CA VAL A 93 10.70 3.23 2.36
C VAL A 93 9.32 2.88 2.93
N GLN A 94 9.07 1.61 3.27
CA GLN A 94 7.76 1.18 3.80
C GLN A 94 7.59 1.66 5.23
N GLU A 95 8.66 1.66 5.99
CA GLU A 95 8.65 2.16 7.35
C GLU A 95 8.34 3.64 7.40
N ILE A 96 9.01 4.42 6.56
CA ILE A 96 8.82 5.87 6.46
C ILE A 96 7.43 6.22 5.92
N GLU A 97 6.97 5.57 4.85
CA GLU A 97 5.75 6.00 4.16
C GLU A 97 4.45 5.38 4.73
N LYS A 98 4.51 4.19 5.33
CA LYS A 98 3.30 3.41 5.66
C LYS A 98 3.11 3.17 7.15
N THR A 99 4.15 2.74 7.86
CA THR A 99 4.04 2.35 9.27
C THR A 99 4.43 3.50 10.20
N ASN A 100 5.24 4.45 9.72
CA ASN A 100 5.87 5.53 10.48
C ASN A 100 6.77 5.01 11.62
N THR A 101 7.37 3.83 11.44
CA THR A 101 8.38 3.23 12.33
C THR A 101 9.76 3.84 12.08
N ASP A 102 10.71 3.57 12.96
CA ASP A 102 12.10 4.00 12.84
C ASP A 102 12.89 2.95 12.03
N PRO A 103 13.25 3.24 10.76
CA PRO A 103 13.88 2.26 9.86
C PRO A 103 15.30 1.84 10.27
N THR A 104 15.79 2.37 11.39
CA THR A 104 17.10 2.03 11.96
C THR A 104 16.99 1.15 13.20
N LYS A 105 15.78 0.71 13.56
CA LYS A 105 15.51 -0.08 14.76
C LYS A 105 14.48 -1.16 14.50
N GLU A 106 14.91 -2.42 14.70
CA GLU A 106 14.01 -3.58 14.62
C GLU A 106 12.75 -3.46 15.51
N ASP A 107 12.83 -2.69 16.60
CA ASP A 107 11.77 -2.45 17.59
C ASP A 107 11.73 -0.93 17.84
N THR A 108 10.74 -0.25 17.25
CA THR A 108 10.66 1.22 17.27
C THR A 108 10.31 1.77 18.66
N ASP A 109 9.37 1.12 19.35
CA ASP A 109 8.87 1.59 20.65
C ASP A 109 9.67 1.05 21.86
N GLY A 110 10.49 0.03 21.62
CA GLY A 110 11.40 -0.57 22.58
C GLY A 110 10.74 -1.51 23.58
N ASP A 111 9.58 -2.09 23.25
CA ASP A 111 8.82 -2.98 24.15
C ASP A 111 9.27 -4.46 24.12
N GLY A 112 10.14 -4.81 23.17
CA GLY A 112 10.73 -6.13 22.99
C GLY A 112 10.12 -6.97 21.87
N PHE A 113 9.20 -6.42 21.07
CA PHE A 113 8.71 -7.02 19.84
C PHE A 113 9.18 -6.22 18.63
N SER A 114 9.48 -6.89 17.51
CA SER A 114 9.88 -6.18 16.30
C SER A 114 8.67 -5.53 15.61
N ASP A 115 8.88 -4.44 14.88
CA ASP A 115 7.81 -3.72 14.18
C ASP A 115 7.05 -4.64 13.21
N LEU A 116 7.77 -5.47 12.45
CA LEU A 116 7.17 -6.50 11.60
C LEU A 116 6.30 -7.47 12.40
N THR A 117 6.75 -7.90 13.58
CA THR A 117 6.02 -8.85 14.42
C THR A 117 4.73 -8.22 14.91
N GLU A 118 4.78 -6.97 15.35
CA GLU A 118 3.62 -6.24 15.81
C GLU A 118 2.60 -6.02 14.69
N ILE A 119 3.04 -5.52 13.54
CA ILE A 119 2.17 -5.29 12.37
C ILE A 119 1.54 -6.60 11.90
N ALA A 120 2.31 -7.70 11.84
CA ALA A 120 1.81 -9.01 11.42
C ALA A 120 0.75 -9.57 12.38
N ASN A 121 0.81 -9.22 13.67
CA ASN A 121 -0.15 -9.64 14.68
C ASN A 121 -1.25 -8.58 14.98
N GLY A 122 -1.19 -7.42 14.33
CA GLY A 122 -2.15 -6.33 14.49
C GLY A 122 -1.98 -5.49 15.76
N TYR A 123 -0.76 -5.47 16.33
CA TYR A 123 -0.35 -4.57 17.40
C TYR A 123 0.10 -3.21 16.84
N ASN A 124 0.42 -2.27 17.72
CA ASN A 124 0.82 -0.91 17.36
C ASN A 124 2.34 -0.73 17.55
N PRO A 125 3.13 -0.65 16.47
CA PRO A 125 4.60 -0.58 16.56
C PRO A 125 5.15 0.75 17.10
N LEU A 126 4.26 1.71 17.40
CA LEU A 126 4.62 3.01 17.97
C LEU A 126 4.22 3.13 19.45
N GLY A 127 3.85 2.02 20.10
CA GLY A 127 3.45 2.01 21.51
C GLY A 127 2.37 0.99 21.86
N ALA A 128 2.61 0.25 22.94
CA ALA A 128 1.65 -0.61 23.65
C ALA A 128 0.48 0.09 24.38
#